data_AF-A0A0S4JD61-F1
#
_entry.id   AF-A0A0S4JD61-F1
#
_cell.length_a   1.000
_cell.length_b   1.000
_cell.length_c   1.000
_cell.angle_alpha   90.00
_cell.angle_beta   90.00
_cell.angle_gamma   90.00
#
_symmetry.space_group_name_H-M   'P 1'
#
loop_
_entity.id
_entity.type
_entity.pdbx_description
1 polymer ?
#
loop_
_entity_poly.entity_id
_entity_poly.type
_entity_poly.pdbx_seq_one_letter_code
_entity_poly.pdbx_strand_id
1 'polypeptide(L)'
;MKLTNKSKADPSTNDDLTTKEFIRRGIASHRQGMSDVRKLLRESDNAATAALAESAPPNLIEFWAACLQIPQGYTVSYATLSRVIQGVRGEQTEVAKLSRAAGKAMSLNPMIPTIPCHRVVGANGVIVGFTDEGATYTLAMKAARLTGEGVPVEQSGERFIVRRHSGRLLN
;
A
#
# COMPACT_ATOMS: atom_id res chain seq x y z
N MET A 1 37.13 8.01 -33.92
CA MET A 1 35.98 7.12 -33.65
C MET A 1 35.50 7.41 -32.23
N LYS A 2 34.42 8.18 -32.05
CA LYS A 2 33.85 8.50 -30.73
C LYS A 2 32.82 7.42 -30.38
N LEU A 3 32.96 6.77 -29.24
CA LEU A 3 31.84 6.14 -28.53
C LEU A 3 32.02 6.40 -27.03
N THR A 4 31.37 7.48 -26.59
CA THR A 4 30.99 7.69 -25.21
C THR A 4 29.81 6.78 -24.87
N ASN A 5 29.83 6.14 -23.70
CA ASN A 5 28.57 5.85 -23.03
C ASN A 5 28.74 5.92 -21.50
N LYS A 6 28.42 7.09 -20.95
CA LYS A 6 27.92 7.24 -19.58
C LYS A 6 26.40 7.09 -19.67
N SER A 7 25.83 6.04 -19.10
CA SER A 7 24.43 6.08 -18.68
C SER A 7 24.40 6.06 -17.15
N LYS A 8 24.49 7.27 -16.57
CA LYS A 8 23.89 7.52 -15.26
C LYS A 8 22.38 7.35 -15.44
N ALA A 9 21.73 6.56 -14.60
CA ALA A 9 20.28 6.59 -14.50
C ALA A 9 19.85 8.02 -14.12
N ASP A 10 18.92 8.56 -14.90
CA ASP A 10 18.41 9.92 -14.85
C ASP A 10 17.39 10.08 -13.69
N PRO A 11 17.52 11.06 -12.78
CA PRO A 11 16.63 11.20 -11.63
C PRO A 11 15.32 11.98 -11.94
N SER A 12 14.76 11.90 -13.16
CA SER A 12 13.64 12.77 -13.59
C SER A 12 12.35 12.05 -14.08
N THR A 13 11.82 11.06 -13.36
CA THR A 13 10.49 10.47 -13.68
C THR A 13 9.55 10.33 -12.49
N ASN A 14 9.59 11.27 -11.53
CA ASN A 14 8.76 11.22 -10.32
C ASN A 14 7.61 12.25 -10.30
N ASP A 15 7.08 12.59 -11.48
CA ASP A 15 5.90 13.42 -11.64
C ASP A 15 4.80 12.58 -12.32
N ASP A 16 3.66 12.39 -11.64
CA ASP A 16 2.34 12.10 -12.24
C ASP A 16 1.61 10.76 -12.01
N LEU A 17 1.91 9.94 -10.98
CA LEU A 17 0.98 8.84 -10.65
C LEU A 17 -0.34 9.38 -10.07
N THR A 18 -1.39 9.50 -10.90
CA THR A 18 -2.73 9.97 -10.48
C THR A 18 -3.55 8.86 -9.80
N THR A 19 -4.61 9.20 -9.02
CA THR A 19 -5.49 8.19 -8.39
C THR A 19 -6.07 7.27 -9.45
N LYS A 20 -6.50 7.86 -10.57
CA LYS A 20 -7.08 7.15 -11.70
C LYS A 20 -6.08 6.19 -12.31
N GLU A 21 -4.83 6.62 -12.49
CA GLU A 21 -3.79 5.77 -13.06
C GLU A 21 -3.37 4.66 -12.10
N PHE A 22 -3.25 4.94 -10.80
CA PHE A 22 -3.04 3.90 -9.79
C PHE A 22 -4.16 2.86 -9.82
N ILE A 23 -5.43 3.29 -9.84
CA ILE A 23 -6.57 2.36 -9.90
C ILE A 23 -6.50 1.50 -11.17
N ARG A 24 -6.26 2.13 -12.33
CA ARG A 24 -6.17 1.43 -13.63
C ARG A 24 -5.06 0.39 -13.64
N ARG A 25 -3.85 0.77 -13.20
CA ARG A 25 -2.69 -0.14 -13.11
C ARG A 25 -2.92 -1.24 -12.09
N GLY A 26 -3.49 -0.88 -10.95
CA GLY A 26 -3.84 -1.80 -9.86
C GLY A 26 -4.76 -2.90 -10.35
N ILE A 27 -5.84 -2.55 -11.07
CA ILE A 27 -6.76 -3.53 -11.66
C ILE A 27 -6.04 -4.43 -12.67
N ALA A 28 -5.29 -3.84 -13.61
CA ALA A 28 -4.63 -4.57 -14.69
C ALA A 28 -3.56 -5.57 -14.19
N SER A 29 -2.85 -5.22 -13.11
CA SER A 29 -1.75 -6.02 -12.55
C SER A 29 -2.16 -6.89 -11.35
N HIS A 30 -3.42 -6.81 -10.91
CA HIS A 30 -3.86 -7.39 -9.64
C HIS A 30 -3.64 -8.90 -9.56
N ARG A 31 -3.97 -9.64 -10.62
CA ARG A 31 -3.76 -11.10 -10.69
C ARG A 31 -2.30 -11.47 -10.48
N GLN A 32 -1.38 -10.73 -11.09
CA GLN A 32 0.06 -10.95 -10.87
C GLN A 32 0.44 -10.62 -9.43
N GLY A 33 -0.05 -9.50 -8.90
CA GLY A 33 0.17 -9.12 -7.50
C GLY A 33 -0.29 -10.20 -6.50
N MET A 34 -1.40 -10.91 -6.77
CA MET A 34 -1.84 -12.02 -5.93
C MET A 34 -0.84 -13.20 -5.95
N SER A 35 -0.29 -13.52 -7.12
CA SER A 35 0.77 -14.53 -7.25
C SER A 35 2.03 -14.12 -6.50
N ASP A 36 2.42 -12.84 -6.61
CA ASP A 36 3.59 -12.28 -5.94
C ASP A 36 3.43 -12.30 -4.42
N VAL A 37 2.26 -11.92 -3.89
CA VAL A 37 1.95 -12.01 -2.46
C VAL A 37 2.03 -13.45 -1.96
N ARG A 38 1.46 -14.42 -2.68
CA ARG A 38 1.56 -15.83 -2.29
C ARG A 38 2.99 -16.33 -2.29
N LYS A 39 3.80 -15.90 -3.27
CA LYS A 39 5.22 -16.21 -3.32
C LYS A 39 5.95 -15.64 -2.11
N LEU A 40 5.76 -14.36 -1.80
CA LEU A 40 6.35 -13.69 -0.64
C LEU A 40 5.97 -14.38 0.68
N LEU A 41 4.71 -14.82 0.82
CA LEU A 41 4.27 -15.59 1.99
C LEU A 41 5.04 -16.91 2.08
N ARG A 42 5.04 -17.74 1.02
CA ARG A 42 5.76 -19.04 1.01
C ARG A 42 7.23 -18.92 1.35
N GLU A 43 7.87 -17.84 0.93
CA GLU A 43 9.29 -17.56 1.14
C GLU A 43 9.58 -16.94 2.52
N SER A 44 8.57 -16.76 3.37
CA SER A 44 8.76 -16.25 4.73
C SER A 44 9.47 -17.26 5.63
N ASP A 45 10.49 -16.80 6.37
CA ASP A 45 11.16 -17.61 7.40
C ASP A 45 10.24 -17.96 8.59
N ASN A 46 9.11 -17.26 8.74
CA ASN A 46 8.12 -17.56 9.77
C ASN A 46 7.12 -18.59 9.25
N ALA A 47 7.13 -19.80 9.81
CA ALA A 47 6.28 -20.91 9.36
C ALA A 47 4.77 -20.59 9.36
N ALA A 48 4.28 -19.82 10.35
CA ALA A 48 2.87 -19.41 10.39
C ALA A 48 2.53 -18.44 9.26
N THR A 49 3.45 -17.53 8.93
CA THR A 49 3.32 -16.63 7.78
C THR A 49 3.41 -17.38 6.45
N ALA A 50 4.32 -18.36 6.34
CA ALA A 50 4.42 -19.21 5.16
C ALA A 50 3.14 -20.00 4.89
N ALA A 51 2.50 -20.54 5.94
CA ALA A 51 1.23 -21.25 5.83
C ALA A 51 0.07 -20.39 5.29
N LEU A 52 0.14 -19.06 5.45
CA LEU A 52 -0.88 -18.14 4.91
C LEU A 52 -0.89 -18.09 3.39
N ALA A 53 0.18 -18.51 2.69
CA ALA A 53 0.18 -18.54 1.23
C ALA A 53 -0.96 -19.40 0.64
N GLU A 54 -1.32 -20.47 1.34
CA GLU A 54 -2.37 -21.41 0.94
C GLU A 54 -3.65 -21.24 1.77
N SER A 55 -3.53 -20.83 3.04
CA SER A 55 -4.66 -20.76 3.97
C SER A 55 -5.30 -19.38 4.15
N ALA A 56 -4.64 -18.30 3.71
CA ALA A 56 -5.18 -16.95 3.90
C ALA A 56 -6.53 -16.78 3.17
N PRO A 57 -7.52 -16.15 3.82
CA PRO A 57 -8.76 -15.77 3.16
C PRO A 57 -8.49 -14.96 1.87
N PRO A 58 -9.16 -15.27 0.74
CA PRO A 58 -8.88 -14.64 -0.54
C PRO A 58 -8.92 -13.11 -0.50
N ASN A 59 -9.85 -12.54 0.27
CA ASN A 59 -9.97 -11.09 0.43
C ASN A 59 -8.70 -10.44 1.04
N LEU A 60 -7.95 -11.12 1.91
CA LEU A 60 -6.71 -10.59 2.45
C LEU A 60 -5.63 -10.50 1.36
N ILE A 61 -5.45 -11.59 0.60
CA ILE A 61 -4.50 -11.67 -0.51
C ILE A 61 -4.82 -10.60 -1.56
N GLU A 62 -6.10 -10.37 -1.86
CA GLU A 62 -6.54 -9.33 -2.80
C GLU A 62 -6.09 -7.93 -2.35
N PHE A 63 -6.33 -7.55 -1.08
CA PHE A 63 -5.92 -6.23 -0.58
C PHE A 63 -4.41 -6.10 -0.43
N TRP A 64 -3.72 -7.15 -0.03
CA TRP A 64 -2.25 -7.18 0.02
C TRP A 64 -1.64 -7.01 -1.36
N ALA A 65 -2.20 -7.65 -2.39
CA ALA A 65 -1.77 -7.51 -3.77
C ALA A 65 -1.94 -6.08 -4.27
N ALA A 66 -3.08 -5.44 -3.98
CA ALA A 66 -3.31 -4.04 -4.33
C ALA A 66 -2.35 -3.10 -3.57
N CYS A 67 -2.07 -3.41 -2.29
CA CYS A 67 -1.15 -2.63 -1.45
C CYS A 67 0.30 -2.72 -1.96
N LEU A 68 0.73 -3.89 -2.43
CA LEU A 68 2.08 -4.12 -2.97
C LEU A 68 2.39 -3.22 -4.18
N GLN A 69 1.36 -2.78 -4.91
CA GLN A 69 1.51 -1.90 -6.08
C GLN A 69 1.73 -0.42 -5.75
N ILE A 70 1.65 -0.02 -4.48
CA ILE A 70 1.85 1.38 -4.10
C ILE A 70 3.35 1.68 -4.09
N PRO A 71 3.88 2.57 -4.96
CA PRO A 71 5.31 2.81 -5.01
C PRO A 71 5.83 3.54 -3.78
N GLN A 72 7.14 3.46 -3.54
CA GLN A 72 7.80 4.23 -2.48
C GLN A 72 7.59 5.73 -2.68
N GLY A 73 7.32 6.45 -1.59
CA GLY A 73 7.06 7.90 -1.62
C GLY A 73 5.63 8.27 -2.00
N TYR A 74 4.76 7.29 -2.29
CA TYR A 74 3.35 7.51 -2.58
C TYR A 74 2.48 6.99 -1.43
N THR A 75 1.37 7.68 -1.20
CA THR A 75 0.29 7.22 -0.32
C THR A 75 -1.02 7.10 -1.07
N VAL A 76 -1.88 6.18 -0.65
CA VAL A 76 -3.25 6.06 -1.14
C VAL A 76 -4.23 6.02 0.02
N SER A 77 -5.48 6.42 -0.23
CA SER A 77 -6.53 6.25 0.77
C SER A 77 -7.04 4.80 0.81
N TYR A 78 -7.64 4.39 1.94
CA TYR A 78 -8.40 3.11 1.99
C TYR A 78 -9.49 3.03 0.92
N ALA A 79 -10.11 4.16 0.58
CA ALA A 79 -11.12 4.24 -0.47
C ALA A 79 -10.51 4.02 -1.86
N THR A 80 -9.35 4.62 -2.14
CA THR A 80 -8.61 4.41 -3.39
C THR A 80 -8.19 2.94 -3.54
N LEU A 81 -7.65 2.33 -2.49
CA LEU A 81 -7.31 0.90 -2.50
C LEU A 81 -8.55 0.03 -2.74
N SER A 82 -9.67 0.38 -2.11
CA SER A 82 -10.95 -0.32 -2.29
C SER A 82 -11.51 -0.24 -3.70
N ARG A 83 -11.29 0.88 -4.41
CA ARG A 83 -11.70 1.02 -5.82
C ARG A 83 -10.91 0.09 -6.76
N VAL A 84 -9.66 -0.25 -6.43
CA VAL A 84 -8.93 -1.30 -7.14
C VAL A 84 -9.66 -2.62 -7.00
N ILE A 85 -10.00 -3.02 -5.76
CA ILE A 85 -10.67 -4.28 -5.48
C ILE A 85 -12.07 -4.34 -6.11
N GLN A 86 -12.82 -3.25 -6.02
CA GLN A 86 -14.12 -3.12 -6.68
C GLN A 86 -14.00 -3.36 -8.20
N GLY A 87 -13.02 -2.73 -8.85
CA GLY A 87 -12.77 -2.90 -10.28
C GLY A 87 -12.33 -4.31 -10.67
N VAL A 88 -11.49 -4.96 -9.85
CA VAL A 88 -11.04 -6.34 -10.07
C VAL A 88 -12.20 -7.33 -9.97
N ARG A 89 -13.09 -7.15 -8.98
CA ARG A 89 -14.22 -8.05 -8.76
C ARG A 89 -15.38 -7.82 -9.75
N GLY A 90 -15.45 -6.64 -10.37
CA GLY A 90 -16.58 -6.26 -11.21
C GLY A 90 -17.90 -6.14 -10.45
N GLU A 91 -17.86 -6.04 -9.11
CA GLU A 91 -19.04 -6.00 -8.24
C GLU A 91 -19.35 -4.58 -7.76
N GLN A 92 -20.61 -4.32 -7.44
CA GLN A 92 -21.09 -3.02 -6.94
C GLN A 92 -21.05 -2.91 -5.41
N THR A 93 -20.14 -3.62 -4.75
CA THR A 93 -19.96 -3.48 -3.29
C THR A 93 -19.59 -2.03 -2.95
N GLU A 94 -20.30 -1.45 -1.99
CA GLU A 94 -20.04 -0.10 -1.51
C GLU A 94 -18.58 0.11 -1.10
N VAL A 95 -17.95 1.19 -1.61
CA VAL A 95 -16.55 1.53 -1.32
C VAL A 95 -16.31 1.68 0.19
N ALA A 96 -17.30 2.15 0.95
CA ALA A 96 -17.22 2.24 2.41
C ALA A 96 -17.11 0.87 3.10
N LYS A 97 -17.84 -0.14 2.60
CA LYS A 97 -17.73 -1.52 3.12
C LYS A 97 -16.36 -2.11 2.78
N LEU A 98 -15.90 -1.94 1.54
CA LEU A 98 -14.56 -2.37 1.12
C LEU A 98 -13.44 -1.65 1.88
N SER A 99 -13.62 -0.38 2.24
CA SER A 99 -12.61 0.39 3.00
C SER A 99 -12.42 -0.16 4.42
N ARG A 100 -13.50 -0.65 5.06
CA ARG A 100 -13.40 -1.34 6.35
C ARG A 100 -12.69 -2.69 6.21
N ALA A 101 -12.99 -3.44 5.15
CA ALA A 101 -12.29 -4.69 4.84
C ALA A 101 -10.80 -4.45 4.55
N ALA A 102 -10.46 -3.37 3.83
CA ALA A 102 -9.09 -2.93 3.60
C ALA A 102 -8.38 -2.62 4.92
N GLY A 103 -9.04 -1.91 5.85
CA GLY A 103 -8.54 -1.67 7.20
C GLY A 103 -8.16 -2.95 7.94
N LYS A 104 -9.06 -3.94 7.95
CA LYS A 104 -8.78 -5.25 8.56
C LYS A 104 -7.64 -5.98 7.85
N ALA A 105 -7.62 -5.97 6.51
CA ALA A 105 -6.54 -6.63 5.76
C ALA A 105 -5.16 -6.00 6.03
N MET A 106 -5.08 -4.67 6.15
CA MET A 106 -3.82 -3.99 6.51
C MET A 106 -3.39 -4.29 7.95
N SER A 107 -4.33 -4.46 8.89
CA SER A 107 -4.03 -4.83 10.28
C SER A 107 -3.49 -6.26 10.43
N LEU A 108 -3.89 -7.15 9.53
CA LEU A 108 -3.49 -8.56 9.52
C LEU A 108 -2.28 -8.83 8.62
N ASN A 109 -1.63 -7.80 8.08
CA ASN A 109 -0.49 -7.96 7.17
C ASN A 109 0.70 -8.60 7.91
N PRO A 110 1.10 -9.83 7.56
CA PRO A 110 2.21 -10.51 8.24
C PRO A 110 3.58 -10.13 7.66
N MET A 111 3.63 -9.48 6.50
CA MET A 111 4.86 -9.16 5.75
C MET A 111 5.22 -7.67 5.85
N ILE A 112 5.17 -7.10 7.05
CA ILE A 112 5.62 -5.71 7.26
C ILE A 112 7.16 -5.71 7.26
N PRO A 113 7.85 -4.83 6.49
CA PRO A 113 7.31 -3.75 5.65
C PRO A 113 7.18 -4.08 4.15
N THR A 114 7.54 -5.30 3.73
CA THR A 114 7.55 -5.73 2.33
C THR A 114 6.23 -5.49 1.61
N ILE A 115 5.11 -5.85 2.24
CA ILE A 115 3.78 -5.34 1.84
C ILE A 115 3.61 -3.99 2.54
N PRO A 116 3.58 -2.87 1.79
CA PRO A 116 3.78 -1.53 2.35
C PRO A 116 2.48 -0.94 2.93
N CYS A 117 1.90 -1.60 3.92
CA CYS A 117 0.63 -1.18 4.55
C CYS A 117 0.70 0.21 5.20
N HIS A 118 1.91 0.73 5.45
CA HIS A 118 2.13 2.10 5.90
C HIS A 118 1.78 3.16 4.86
N ARG A 119 1.76 2.81 3.57
CA ARG A 119 1.39 3.71 2.46
C ARG A 119 -0.12 3.91 2.30
N VAL A 120 -0.96 3.20 3.07
CA VAL A 120 -2.42 3.32 3.04
C VAL A 120 -2.90 4.19 4.20
N VAL A 121 -3.59 5.31 3.94
CA VAL A 121 -3.99 6.29 4.97
C VAL A 121 -5.48 6.66 4.86
N GLY A 122 -5.98 7.48 5.79
CA GLY A 122 -7.32 8.07 5.66
C GLY A 122 -7.40 9.04 4.47
N ALA A 123 -8.60 9.24 3.90
CA ALA A 123 -8.80 10.12 2.74
C ALA A 123 -8.40 11.59 2.99
N ASN A 124 -8.46 12.01 4.26
CA ASN A 124 -8.00 13.32 4.74
C ASN A 124 -6.49 13.38 5.04
N GLY A 125 -5.73 12.32 4.74
CA GLY A 125 -4.29 12.23 5.02
C GLY A 125 -3.96 11.81 6.45
N VAL A 126 -4.95 11.63 7.33
CA VAL A 126 -4.69 11.15 8.69
C VAL A 126 -4.15 9.72 8.62
N ILE A 127 -3.00 9.51 9.24
CA ILE A 127 -2.42 8.19 9.42
C ILE A 127 -3.24 7.48 10.49
N VAL A 128 -4.02 6.51 10.03
CA VAL A 128 -4.79 5.62 10.89
C VAL A 128 -4.32 4.17 10.67
N GLY A 129 -4.77 3.30 11.55
CA GLY A 129 -4.59 1.86 11.44
C GLY A 129 -5.58 1.18 12.37
N PHE A 130 -6.10 0.04 11.94
CA PHE A 130 -6.72 -0.90 12.88
C PHE A 130 -5.55 -1.60 13.57
N THR A 131 -5.24 -1.20 14.79
CA THR A 131 -4.34 -1.99 15.65
C THR A 131 -5.25 -2.89 16.46
N ASP A 132 -5.31 -4.18 16.11
CA ASP A 132 -5.80 -5.16 17.06
C ASP A 132 -4.86 -5.08 18.31
N GLU A 133 -5.40 -5.27 19.51
CA GLU A 133 -4.59 -5.27 20.74
C GLU A 133 -3.45 -6.29 20.61
N GLY A 134 -2.20 -5.80 20.68
CA GLY A 134 -0.99 -6.59 20.42
C GLY A 134 -0.23 -6.24 19.13
N ALA A 135 -0.72 -5.28 18.33
CA ALA A 135 -0.04 -4.86 17.11
C ALA A 135 1.40 -4.35 17.36
N THR A 136 2.39 -5.06 16.82
CA THR A 136 3.81 -4.67 16.82
C THR A 136 4.09 -3.41 15.98
N TYR A 137 3.11 -2.96 15.18
CA TYR A 137 3.27 -1.85 14.23
C TYR A 137 2.40 -0.64 14.60
N THR A 138 3.03 0.38 15.17
CA THR A 138 2.33 1.57 15.69
C THR A 138 2.11 2.65 14.63
N LEU A 139 1.22 3.61 14.90
CA LEU A 139 1.03 4.79 14.04
C LEU A 139 2.32 5.61 13.90
N ALA A 140 3.12 5.69 14.96
CA ALA A 140 4.42 6.36 14.93
C ALA A 140 5.43 5.64 14.01
N MET A 141 5.47 4.30 14.03
CA MET A 141 6.30 3.53 13.10
C MET A 141 5.84 3.72 11.65
N LYS A 142 4.52 3.76 11.42
CA LYS A 142 3.93 4.07 10.11
C LYS A 142 4.34 5.47 9.62
N ALA A 143 4.24 6.48 10.47
CA ALA A 143 4.67 7.84 10.18
C ALA A 143 6.18 7.94 9.89
N ALA A 144 7.01 7.26 10.69
CA ALA A 144 8.45 7.23 10.51
C ALA A 144 8.86 6.60 9.18
N ARG A 145 8.22 5.49 8.76
CA ARG A 145 8.47 4.89 7.45
C ARG A 145 8.08 5.83 6.32
N LEU A 146 6.91 6.45 6.38
CA LEU A 146 6.48 7.41 5.36
C LEU A 146 7.47 8.58 5.24
N THR A 147 7.91 9.13 6.37
CA THR A 147 8.93 10.19 6.40
C THR A 147 10.25 9.72 5.78
N GLY A 148 10.69 8.50 6.10
CA GLY A 148 11.89 7.89 5.50
C GLY A 148 11.77 7.63 3.99
N GLU A 149 10.56 7.56 3.45
CA GLU A 149 10.29 7.48 2.01
C GLU A 149 10.16 8.85 1.34
N GLY A 150 10.33 9.94 2.09
CA GLY A 150 10.20 11.31 1.60
C GLY A 150 8.76 11.85 1.60
N VAL A 151 7.81 11.13 2.22
CA VAL A 151 6.43 11.62 2.38
C VAL A 151 6.37 12.60 3.54
N PRO A 152 5.89 13.84 3.35
CA PRO A 152 5.82 14.82 4.42
C PRO A 152 4.71 14.45 5.42
N VAL A 153 5.10 14.10 6.63
CA VAL A 153 4.18 13.79 7.74
C VAL A 153 4.35 14.83 8.84
N GLU A 154 3.24 15.43 9.25
CA GLU A 154 3.19 16.31 10.41
C GLU A 154 2.50 15.61 11.58
N GLN A 155 2.99 15.91 12.78
CA GLN A 155 2.37 15.47 14.02
C GLN A 155 1.60 16.63 14.65
N SER A 156 0.35 16.38 15.03
CA SER A 156 -0.51 17.32 15.76
C SER A 156 -1.14 16.59 16.94
N GLY A 157 -0.62 16.84 18.15
CA GLY A 157 -0.94 16.04 19.33
C GLY A 157 -0.55 14.57 19.12
N GLU A 158 -1.52 13.68 19.29
CA GLU A 158 -1.35 12.23 19.10
C GLU A 158 -1.57 11.76 17.65
N ARG A 159 -1.94 12.67 16.74
CA ARG A 159 -2.26 12.33 15.35
C ARG A 159 -1.08 12.63 14.43
N PHE A 160 -0.89 11.78 13.43
CA PHE A 160 0.01 12.03 12.31
C PHE A 160 -0.79 12.26 11.03
N ILE A 161 -0.39 13.24 10.22
CA ILE A 161 -1.11 13.69 9.03
C ILE A 161 -0.12 13.83 7.88
N VAL A 162 -0.40 13.14 6.77
CA VAL A 162 0.32 13.32 5.51
C VAL A 162 -0.09 14.66 4.89
N ARG A 163 0.87 15.57 4.68
CA ARG A 163 0.62 16.88 4.06
C ARG A 163 0.59 16.76 2.54
N ARG A 164 -0.33 17.50 1.90
CA ARG A 164 -0.61 17.44 0.46
C ARG A 164 0.40 18.18 -0.43
N HIS A 165 1.54 18.65 0.08
CA HIS A 165 2.47 19.52 -0.66
C HIS A 165 3.85 18.91 -0.89
N SER A 166 3.89 17.84 -1.68
CA SER A 166 4.89 17.60 -2.74
C SER A 166 4.58 16.26 -3.43
N GLY A 167 3.83 16.28 -4.55
CA GLY A 167 3.83 15.21 -5.55
C GLY A 167 3.04 13.91 -5.28
N ARG A 168 1.69 13.97 -5.25
CA ARG A 168 0.70 12.88 -5.53
C ARG A 168 0.72 11.63 -4.61
N LEU A 169 -0.35 11.13 -3.96
CA LEU A 169 -1.81 11.21 -4.13
C LEU A 169 -2.58 11.30 -2.82
N LEU A 170 -3.71 12.02 -2.83
CA LEU A 170 -4.87 11.77 -1.97
C LEU A 170 -6.16 12.08 -2.75
N ASN A 171 -7.01 11.06 -2.94
CA ASN A 171 -8.47 11.16 -2.97
C ASN A 171 -9.04 9.97 -2.18
#